data_AF-A0A2G5TD58-F1
#
_entry.id   AF-A0A2G5TD58-F1
#
_cell.length_a   1.000
_cell.length_b   1.000
_cell.length_c   1.000
_cell.angle_alpha   90.00
_cell.angle_beta   90.00
_cell.angle_gamma   90.00
#
_symmetry.space_group_name_H-M   'P 1'
#
loop_
_entity.id
_entity.type
_entity.pdbx_description
1 polymer ?
#
loop_
_entity_poly.entity_id
_entity_poly.type
_entity_poly.pdbx_seq_one_letter_code
_entity_poly.pdbx_strand_id
1 'polypeptide(L)'
;MDWCNETGYPDLLKTFPSAQQLLNQHDKSDNLQNDLKSVLVVVNNYPWIYGHGIIQRLYQPYFAAVIFCGSWYPDQIEDHDNYTSIIEPFNFIHMNSVEMRRGYSAYHCLTLAKEMGLTNVQGYFLMADDAIFNIWQKIDYSTVYHLTGVILEESEKFWYFDAGHLAALNVVKTFETSKNPKIQNAWQKFENGLEINGNRTLARKEMTSGKGRSYSEFYYIPNSEMEYYATLMRVFFENGLYLEIAVDKFIKSVKYEKFHIPEISYIWDDDSQKWDEKYSKTMVGFHPVKLSQFQNPGQNRMRYCRSILQTWADIMFSESQNFLTF
;
A
#
# COMPACT_ATOMS: atom_id res chain seq x y z
N MET A 1 11.96 -28.13 -2.26
CA MET A 1 12.58 -27.63 -3.49
C MET A 1 12.50 -26.11 -3.37
N ASP A 2 13.64 -25.42 -3.23
CA ASP A 2 13.61 -23.98 -2.96
C ASP A 2 13.39 -23.25 -4.29
N TRP A 3 12.34 -22.43 -4.38
CA TRP A 3 11.88 -21.74 -5.60
C TRP A 3 12.97 -20.94 -6.34
N CYS A 4 13.97 -20.41 -5.61
CA CYS A 4 15.14 -19.74 -6.18
C CYS A 4 16.22 -20.70 -6.74
N ASN A 5 16.27 -21.95 -6.26
CA ASN A 5 17.23 -22.96 -6.74
C ASN A 5 16.96 -23.32 -8.20
N GLU A 6 15.69 -23.30 -8.63
CA GLU A 6 15.29 -23.55 -10.03
C GLU A 6 15.89 -22.53 -11.00
N THR A 7 16.35 -21.38 -10.49
CA THR A 7 16.99 -20.32 -11.26
C THR A 7 18.48 -20.17 -10.95
N GLY A 8 19.11 -21.17 -10.33
CA GLY A 8 20.55 -21.18 -10.07
C GLY A 8 20.97 -20.34 -8.88
N TYR A 9 20.07 -20.08 -7.93
CA TYR A 9 20.37 -19.36 -6.70
C TYR A 9 20.13 -20.25 -5.47
N PRO A 10 21.03 -21.24 -5.24
CA PRO A 10 20.86 -22.26 -4.21
C PRO A 10 20.85 -21.65 -2.81
N ASP A 11 20.09 -22.28 -1.91
CA ASP A 11 20.14 -22.09 -0.45
C ASP A 11 19.65 -20.73 0.09
N LEU A 12 19.25 -19.78 -0.75
CA LEU A 12 18.68 -18.51 -0.30
C LEU A 12 17.49 -18.70 0.64
N LEU A 13 16.55 -19.58 0.30
CA LEU A 13 15.35 -19.78 1.13
C LEU A 13 15.65 -20.50 2.46
N LYS A 14 16.79 -21.20 2.56
CA LYS A 14 17.24 -21.81 3.82
C LYS A 14 17.74 -20.78 4.83
N THR A 15 17.94 -19.53 4.40
CA THR A 15 18.32 -18.41 5.27
C THR A 15 17.13 -17.74 5.96
N PHE A 16 15.88 -18.12 5.61
CA PHE A 16 14.71 -17.57 6.29
C PHE A 16 14.69 -17.99 7.77
N PRO A 17 14.25 -17.09 8.66
CA PRO A 17 14.46 -17.23 10.09
C PRO A 17 13.51 -18.31 10.62
N SER A 18 14.02 -19.09 11.57
CA SER A 18 13.15 -19.85 12.46
C SER A 18 12.23 -18.91 13.25
N ALA A 19 11.12 -19.45 13.78
CA ALA A 19 10.20 -18.67 14.61
C ALA A 19 10.91 -17.97 15.79
N GLN A 20 11.94 -18.61 16.37
CA GLN A 20 12.72 -18.00 17.45
C GLN A 20 13.60 -16.85 16.97
N GLN A 21 14.22 -16.96 15.79
CA GLN A 21 15.02 -15.87 15.22
C GLN A 21 14.13 -14.67 14.88
N LEU A 22 12.96 -14.91 14.32
CA LEU A 22 11.97 -13.88 14.03
C LEU A 22 11.49 -13.17 15.32
N LEU A 23 11.17 -13.93 16.37
CA LEU A 23 10.81 -13.35 17.67
C LEU A 23 11.92 -12.43 18.21
N ASN A 24 13.17 -12.90 18.16
CA ASN A 24 14.31 -12.10 18.60
C ASN A 24 14.51 -10.82 17.77
N GLN A 25 14.15 -10.82 16.49
CA GLN A 25 14.22 -9.62 15.63
C GLN A 25 13.15 -8.60 16.02
N HIS A 26 11.92 -9.08 16.26
CA HIS A 26 10.83 -8.26 16.78
C HIS A 26 11.21 -7.61 18.11
N ASP A 27 11.81 -8.35 19.03
CA ASP A 27 12.21 -7.81 20.33
C ASP A 27 13.32 -6.74 20.24
N LYS A 28 14.13 -6.76 19.17
CA LYS A 28 15.29 -5.87 19.00
C LYS A 28 15.04 -4.65 18.12
N SER A 29 13.93 -4.59 17.40
CA SER A 29 13.64 -3.51 16.45
C SER A 29 12.31 -2.83 16.77
N ASP A 30 12.36 -1.58 17.24
CA ASP A 30 11.17 -0.75 17.48
C ASP A 30 10.29 -0.66 16.23
N ASN A 31 10.88 -0.66 15.03
CA ASN A 31 10.13 -0.61 13.78
C ASN A 31 9.27 -1.85 13.60
N LEU A 32 9.87 -3.03 13.76
CA LEU A 32 9.17 -4.30 13.63
C LEU A 32 8.11 -4.50 14.72
N GLN A 33 8.35 -3.97 15.93
CA GLN A 33 7.31 -3.95 16.97
C GLN A 33 6.10 -3.11 16.61
N ASN A 34 6.30 -2.00 15.89
CA ASN A 34 5.21 -1.17 15.39
C ASN A 34 4.50 -1.84 14.20
N ASP A 35 5.25 -2.50 13.31
CA ASP A 35 4.66 -3.31 12.22
C ASP A 35 3.80 -4.45 12.78
N LEU A 36 4.26 -5.15 13.82
CA LEU A 36 3.47 -6.20 14.50
C LEU A 36 2.18 -5.71 15.13
N LYS A 37 2.04 -4.40 15.35
CA LYS A 37 0.81 -3.76 15.83
C LYS A 37 0.02 -3.12 14.69
N SER A 38 0.49 -3.21 13.46
CA SER A 38 -0.13 -2.62 12.28
C SER A 38 -0.68 -3.70 11.36
N VAL A 39 -1.67 -3.32 10.54
CA VAL A 39 -2.26 -4.19 9.53
C VAL A 39 -1.73 -3.79 8.16
N LEU A 40 -1.26 -4.75 7.37
CA LEU A 40 -0.91 -4.53 5.97
C LEU A 40 -2.06 -4.97 5.07
N VAL A 41 -2.66 -4.01 4.37
CA VAL A 41 -3.66 -4.28 3.34
C VAL A 41 -3.00 -4.28 1.98
N VAL A 42 -2.94 -5.45 1.35
CA VAL A 42 -2.35 -5.63 0.02
C VAL A 42 -3.45 -5.60 -1.02
N VAL A 43 -3.42 -4.60 -1.89
CA VAL A 43 -4.51 -4.34 -2.84
C VAL A 43 -4.15 -4.83 -4.22
N ASN A 44 -5.09 -5.56 -4.84
CA ASN A 44 -5.00 -5.92 -6.24
C ASN A 44 -6.00 -5.14 -7.10
N ASN A 45 -5.50 -4.51 -8.16
CA ASN A 45 -6.28 -3.75 -9.12
C ASN A 45 -7.05 -4.63 -10.13
N TYR A 46 -6.65 -5.89 -10.29
CA TYR A 46 -7.21 -6.88 -11.23
C TYR A 46 -7.39 -8.27 -10.57
N PRO A 47 -8.12 -9.20 -11.21
CA PRO A 47 -8.19 -10.57 -10.73
C PRO A 47 -6.81 -11.23 -10.63
N TRP A 48 -6.38 -11.50 -9.40
CA TRP A 48 -5.06 -12.04 -9.13
C TRP A 48 -5.10 -13.56 -9.03
N ILE A 49 -4.26 -14.24 -9.80
CA ILE A 49 -4.25 -15.72 -9.85
C ILE A 49 -2.96 -16.36 -9.33
N TYR A 50 -1.88 -15.59 -9.09
CA TYR A 50 -0.55 -16.11 -8.75
C TYR A 50 0.31 -15.16 -7.90
N GLY A 51 0.97 -15.66 -6.85
CA GLY A 51 2.04 -14.92 -6.16
C GLY A 51 1.67 -14.39 -4.78
N HIS A 52 0.43 -14.60 -4.33
CA HIS A 52 -0.03 -14.31 -2.96
C HIS A 52 0.90 -14.93 -1.90
N GLY A 53 1.33 -16.17 -2.10
CA GLY A 53 2.23 -16.87 -1.19
C GLY A 53 3.59 -16.20 -1.01
N ILE A 54 4.08 -15.48 -2.03
CA ILE A 54 5.33 -14.71 -1.94
C ILE A 54 5.14 -13.53 -0.98
N ILE A 55 4.05 -12.75 -1.17
CA ILE A 55 3.71 -11.63 -0.28
C ILE A 55 3.47 -12.13 1.14
N GLN A 56 2.74 -13.24 1.31
CA GLN A 56 2.51 -13.82 2.64
C GLN A 56 3.83 -14.13 3.35
N ARG A 57 4.78 -14.79 2.69
CA ARG A 57 6.08 -15.14 3.27
C ARG A 57 6.94 -13.92 3.61
N LEU A 58 6.85 -12.86 2.81
CA LEU A 58 7.58 -11.62 3.08
C LEU A 58 6.97 -10.83 4.24
N TYR A 59 5.64 -10.73 4.33
CA TYR A 59 5.02 -9.75 5.23
C TYR A 59 4.24 -10.35 6.40
N GLN A 60 3.55 -11.49 6.25
CA GLN A 60 2.73 -12.04 7.34
C GLN A 60 3.48 -12.22 8.68
N PRO A 61 4.76 -12.61 8.71
CA PRO A 61 5.47 -12.77 9.97
C PRO A 61 5.76 -11.44 10.71
N TYR A 62 5.52 -10.29 10.08
CA TYR A 62 5.89 -8.98 10.60
C TYR A 62 4.73 -8.03 10.89
N PHE A 63 3.51 -8.38 10.48
CA PHE A 63 2.31 -7.56 10.74
C PHE A 63 1.33 -8.25 11.66
N ALA A 64 0.49 -7.48 12.34
CA ALA A 64 -0.64 -8.02 13.11
C ALA A 64 -1.56 -8.88 12.23
N ALA A 65 -1.77 -8.42 11.00
CA ALA A 65 -2.41 -9.16 9.94
C ALA A 65 -1.94 -8.63 8.58
N VAL A 66 -1.80 -9.54 7.61
CA VAL A 66 -1.78 -9.18 6.18
C VAL A 66 -3.12 -9.59 5.60
N ILE A 67 -3.81 -8.61 5.02
CA ILE A 67 -5.15 -8.76 4.44
C ILE A 67 -5.06 -8.40 2.97
N PHE A 68 -5.39 -9.35 2.11
CA PHE A 68 -5.50 -9.09 0.68
C PHE A 68 -6.86 -8.46 0.39
N CYS A 69 -6.92 -7.54 -0.57
CA CYS A 69 -8.18 -6.92 -0.96
C CYS A 69 -8.20 -6.66 -2.47
N GLY A 70 -9.33 -6.92 -3.11
CA GLY A 70 -9.49 -6.66 -4.54
C GLY A 70 -10.45 -7.64 -5.19
N SER A 71 -10.31 -7.83 -6.49
CA SER A 71 -11.01 -8.90 -7.19
C SER A 71 -10.23 -10.19 -7.05
N TRP A 72 -10.79 -11.15 -6.32
CA TRP A 72 -10.17 -12.46 -6.11
C TRP A 72 -11.26 -13.52 -6.05
N TYR A 73 -10.97 -14.65 -6.67
CA TYR A 73 -11.87 -15.77 -6.82
C TYR A 73 -11.06 -17.04 -6.48
N PRO A 74 -11.30 -17.69 -5.34
CA PRO A 74 -10.46 -18.79 -4.86
C PRO A 74 -10.36 -19.95 -5.86
N ASP A 75 -11.41 -20.18 -6.65
CA ASP A 75 -11.48 -21.18 -7.71
C ASP A 75 -10.56 -20.88 -8.92
N GLN A 76 -10.04 -19.66 -9.01
CA GLN A 76 -9.14 -19.21 -10.07
C GLN A 76 -7.67 -19.16 -9.63
N ILE A 77 -7.37 -19.50 -8.37
CA ILE A 77 -5.99 -19.50 -7.87
C ILE A 77 -5.22 -20.68 -8.42
N GLU A 78 -4.03 -20.38 -8.93
CA GLU A 78 -3.10 -21.38 -9.40
C GLU A 78 -2.05 -21.65 -8.32
N ASP A 79 -2.17 -22.81 -7.66
CA ASP A 79 -1.15 -23.34 -6.77
C ASP A 79 -0.09 -24.09 -7.59
N HIS A 80 1.10 -23.50 -7.71
CA HIS A 80 2.20 -24.05 -8.51
C HIS A 80 3.21 -24.82 -7.68
N ASP A 81 3.55 -24.30 -6.49
CA ASP A 81 4.62 -24.84 -5.66
C ASP A 81 4.49 -24.39 -4.19
N ASN A 82 5.24 -25.06 -3.31
CA ASN A 82 5.20 -24.82 -1.86
C ASN A 82 5.67 -23.42 -1.42
N TYR A 83 6.21 -22.59 -2.30
CA TYR A 83 6.67 -21.24 -2.00
C TYR A 83 5.70 -20.16 -2.50
N THR A 84 5.10 -20.37 -3.66
CA THR A 84 4.21 -19.41 -4.32
C THR A 84 2.74 -19.63 -3.97
N SER A 85 2.39 -20.85 -3.56
CA SER A 85 1.08 -21.21 -3.04
C SER A 85 0.69 -20.43 -1.79
N ILE A 86 -0.61 -20.20 -1.68
CA ILE A 86 -1.24 -19.53 -0.53
C ILE A 86 -0.95 -20.33 0.74
N ILE A 87 -0.71 -19.61 1.84
CA ILE A 87 -0.64 -20.15 3.18
C ILE A 87 -1.99 -19.90 3.87
N GLU A 88 -2.58 -20.95 4.41
CA GLU A 88 -3.81 -20.85 5.21
C GLU A 88 -3.51 -20.46 6.67
N PRO A 89 -4.30 -19.56 7.29
CA PRO A 89 -5.48 -18.91 6.74
C PRO A 89 -5.17 -17.76 5.77
N PHE A 90 -5.93 -17.67 4.69
CA PHE A 90 -5.87 -16.54 3.75
C PHE A 90 -6.88 -15.44 4.12
N ASN A 91 -6.40 -14.33 4.66
CA ASN A 91 -7.24 -13.18 5.02
C ASN A 91 -7.53 -12.34 3.77
N PHE A 92 -8.79 -12.22 3.40
CA PHE A 92 -9.18 -11.52 2.17
C PHE A 92 -10.48 -10.73 2.30
N ILE A 93 -10.51 -9.55 1.67
CA ILE A 93 -11.70 -8.71 1.49
C ILE A 93 -12.05 -8.68 0.00
N HIS A 94 -13.21 -9.23 -0.35
CA HIS A 94 -13.67 -9.24 -1.74
C HIS A 94 -14.25 -7.88 -2.15
N MET A 95 -13.68 -7.31 -3.21
CA MET A 95 -14.28 -6.24 -4.01
C MET A 95 -14.37 -6.73 -5.46
N ASN A 96 -15.58 -6.82 -6.00
CA ASN A 96 -15.74 -7.32 -7.36
C ASN A 96 -15.12 -6.36 -8.40
N SER A 97 -14.98 -6.81 -9.64
CA SER A 97 -14.26 -6.04 -10.67
C SER A 97 -14.93 -4.71 -11.03
N VAL A 98 -16.24 -4.61 -10.82
CA VAL A 98 -17.01 -3.36 -11.00
C VAL A 98 -16.69 -2.38 -9.88
N GLU A 99 -16.66 -2.84 -8.63
CA GLU A 99 -16.31 -2.02 -7.46
C GLU A 99 -14.85 -1.56 -7.51
N MET A 100 -13.92 -2.48 -7.79
CA MET A 100 -12.50 -2.16 -7.92
C MET A 100 -12.21 -1.18 -9.06
N ARG A 101 -13.00 -1.24 -10.13
CA ARG A 101 -12.93 -0.35 -11.29
C ARG A 101 -11.49 -0.21 -11.80
N ARG A 102 -10.83 -1.35 -12.07
CA ARG A 102 -9.43 -1.41 -12.54
C ARG A 102 -8.45 -0.66 -11.61
N GLY A 103 -8.66 -0.78 -10.30
CA GLY A 103 -7.84 -0.13 -9.27
C GLY A 103 -8.27 1.29 -8.88
N TYR A 104 -9.24 1.90 -9.57
CA TYR A 104 -9.65 3.28 -9.28
C TYR A 104 -10.17 3.44 -7.84
N SER A 105 -10.71 2.37 -7.27
CA SER A 105 -11.28 2.34 -5.93
C SER A 105 -10.39 1.64 -4.90
N ALA A 106 -9.11 1.36 -5.21
CA ALA A 106 -8.22 0.56 -4.37
C ALA A 106 -8.07 1.11 -2.93
N TYR A 107 -8.13 2.43 -2.73
CA TYR A 107 -8.11 3.06 -1.41
C TYR A 107 -9.26 2.60 -0.50
N HIS A 108 -10.35 2.14 -1.09
CA HIS A 108 -11.51 1.67 -0.37
C HIS A 108 -11.22 0.39 0.43
N CYS A 109 -10.22 -0.39 0.03
CA CYS A 109 -9.78 -1.57 0.75
C CYS A 109 -9.38 -1.28 2.22
N LEU A 110 -8.73 -0.14 2.48
CA LEU A 110 -8.42 0.28 3.85
C LEU A 110 -9.66 0.63 4.66
N THR A 111 -10.68 1.19 4.01
CA THR A 111 -11.98 1.47 4.65
C THR A 111 -12.63 0.15 5.11
N LEU A 112 -12.66 -0.84 4.23
CA LEU A 112 -13.23 -2.16 4.54
C LEU A 112 -12.41 -2.90 5.61
N ALA A 113 -11.08 -2.84 5.55
CA ALA A 113 -10.22 -3.44 6.57
C ALA A 113 -10.43 -2.82 7.96
N LYS A 114 -10.68 -1.51 8.04
CA LYS A 114 -11.02 -0.83 9.29
C LYS A 114 -12.36 -1.30 9.87
N GLU A 115 -13.32 -1.59 9.00
CA GLU A 115 -14.67 -2.04 9.37
C GLU A 115 -14.70 -3.48 9.89
N MET A 116 -13.66 -4.27 9.63
CA MET A 116 -13.49 -5.60 10.25
C MET A 116 -13.33 -5.55 11.78
N GLY A 117 -13.05 -4.36 12.35
CA GLY A 117 -13.06 -4.17 13.80
C GLY A 117 -11.89 -4.81 14.55
N LEU A 118 -10.74 -4.99 13.88
CA LEU A 118 -9.53 -5.49 14.51
C LEU A 118 -9.11 -4.62 15.71
N THR A 119 -8.88 -5.25 16.85
CA THR A 119 -8.51 -4.58 18.11
C THR A 119 -7.00 -4.50 18.29
N ASN A 120 -6.52 -3.53 19.08
CA ASN A 120 -5.10 -3.32 19.38
C ASN A 120 -4.23 -3.02 18.15
N VAL A 121 -4.83 -2.46 17.09
CA VAL A 121 -4.13 -2.02 15.89
C VAL A 121 -3.69 -0.56 16.03
N GLN A 122 -2.41 -0.29 15.75
CA GLN A 122 -1.78 1.03 15.77
C GLN A 122 -2.07 1.83 14.49
N GLY A 123 -2.21 1.14 13.36
CA GLY A 123 -2.58 1.74 12.09
C GLY A 123 -2.61 0.71 10.96
N TYR A 124 -2.86 1.21 9.76
CA TYR A 124 -3.07 0.38 8.58
C TYR A 124 -2.20 0.89 7.43
N PHE A 125 -1.44 -0.03 6.84
CA PHE A 125 -0.74 0.18 5.58
C PHE A 125 -1.64 -0.23 4.43
N LEU A 126 -1.57 0.51 3.33
CA LEU A 126 -1.96 0.04 2.01
C LEU A 126 -0.71 -0.15 1.17
N MET A 127 -0.64 -1.28 0.45
CA MET A 127 0.41 -1.58 -0.50
C MET A 127 -0.22 -2.22 -1.75
N ALA A 128 0.15 -1.76 -2.94
CA ALA A 128 -0.24 -2.43 -4.18
C ALA A 128 0.45 -3.81 -4.32
N ASP A 129 -0.16 -4.73 -5.05
CA ASP A 129 0.35 -6.09 -5.27
C ASP A 129 1.67 -6.16 -6.08
N ASP A 130 1.99 -5.08 -6.79
CA ASP A 130 3.26 -4.88 -7.49
C ASP A 130 4.16 -3.83 -6.82
N ALA A 131 3.96 -3.55 -5.53
CA ALA A 131 4.88 -2.75 -4.73
C ALA A 131 5.66 -3.61 -3.73
N ILE A 132 6.87 -3.16 -3.38
CA ILE A 132 7.70 -3.74 -2.32
C ILE A 132 7.80 -2.73 -1.18
N PHE A 133 7.46 -3.15 0.03
CA PHE A 133 7.69 -2.38 1.26
C PHE A 133 8.93 -2.93 1.98
N ASN A 134 9.97 -2.10 2.11
CA ASN A 134 11.15 -2.45 2.89
C ASN A 134 10.87 -2.20 4.38
N ILE A 135 10.36 -3.22 5.09
CA ILE A 135 9.91 -3.14 6.50
C ILE A 135 11.01 -2.79 7.52
N TRP A 136 12.26 -2.73 7.10
CA TRP A 136 13.36 -2.24 7.93
C TRP A 136 13.53 -0.72 7.88
N GLN A 137 12.79 -0.03 6.99
CA GLN A 137 12.80 1.41 6.91
C GLN A 137 11.83 2.03 7.91
N LYS A 138 12.34 3.01 8.66
CA LYS A 138 11.58 3.68 9.71
C LYS A 138 10.62 4.70 9.13
N ILE A 139 9.38 4.68 9.62
CA ILE A 139 8.39 5.74 9.43
C ILE A 139 7.87 6.24 10.79
N ASP A 140 7.27 7.43 10.84
CA ASP A 140 6.51 7.87 12.01
C ASP A 140 5.12 7.25 12.04
N TYR A 141 4.92 6.21 12.86
CA TYR A 141 3.63 5.53 13.01
C TYR A 141 2.55 6.38 13.73
N SER A 142 2.90 7.57 14.24
CA SER A 142 1.94 8.49 14.87
C SER A 142 1.32 9.48 13.87
N THR A 143 1.88 9.59 12.68
CA THR A 143 1.44 10.52 11.63
C THR A 143 1.06 9.73 10.37
N VAL A 144 0.20 10.30 9.51
CA VAL A 144 -0.04 9.73 8.18
C VAL A 144 1.28 9.72 7.41
N TYR A 145 1.60 8.61 6.77
CA TYR A 145 2.77 8.51 5.90
C TYR A 145 2.33 8.21 4.48
N HIS A 146 2.87 8.93 3.51
CA HIS A 146 2.63 8.66 2.10
C HIS A 146 3.96 8.65 1.36
N LEU A 147 4.22 7.66 0.51
CA LEU A 147 5.54 7.47 -0.08
C LEU A 147 6.08 8.73 -0.78
N THR A 148 5.26 9.37 -1.62
CA THR A 148 5.64 10.58 -2.37
C THR A 148 4.99 11.89 -1.94
N GLY A 149 3.82 11.84 -1.27
CA GLY A 149 2.95 12.98 -1.08
C GLY A 149 2.26 13.43 -2.38
N VAL A 150 2.04 14.74 -2.50
CA VAL A 150 1.50 15.35 -3.73
C VAL A 150 2.64 15.51 -4.75
N ILE A 151 2.48 14.92 -5.94
CA ILE A 151 3.54 14.82 -6.96
C ILE A 151 3.29 15.64 -8.23
N LEU A 152 2.04 15.95 -8.54
CA LEU A 152 1.66 16.69 -9.75
C LEU A 152 0.79 17.87 -9.37
N GLU A 153 1.11 19.05 -9.90
CA GLU A 153 0.29 20.23 -9.69
C GLU A 153 -1.09 20.07 -10.34
N GLU A 154 -1.20 19.31 -11.45
CA GLU A 154 -2.45 19.11 -12.20
C GLU A 154 -2.76 17.64 -12.51
N SER A 155 -4.06 17.32 -12.53
CA SER A 155 -4.64 15.99 -12.75
C SER A 155 -5.03 15.69 -14.20
N GLU A 156 -4.47 16.39 -15.20
CA GLU A 156 -5.03 16.53 -16.55
C GLU A 156 -5.60 15.23 -17.16
N LYS A 157 -4.86 14.13 -17.15
CA LYS A 157 -5.31 12.88 -17.80
C LYS A 157 -6.58 12.29 -17.19
N PHE A 158 -6.69 12.24 -15.86
CA PHE A 158 -7.82 11.58 -15.18
C PHE A 158 -8.92 12.55 -14.77
N TRP A 159 -8.61 13.85 -14.69
CA TRP A 159 -9.54 14.87 -14.25
C TRP A 159 -10.74 15.05 -15.19
N TYR A 160 -10.51 14.99 -16.51
CA TYR A 160 -11.56 15.23 -17.50
C TYR A 160 -12.47 14.03 -17.77
N PHE A 161 -12.22 12.89 -17.12
CA PHE A 161 -13.09 11.73 -17.17
C PHE A 161 -14.14 11.74 -16.05
N ASP A 162 -15.09 10.80 -16.12
CA ASP A 162 -16.15 10.58 -15.14
C ASP A 162 -15.63 10.37 -13.71
N ALA A 163 -14.44 9.78 -13.55
CA ALA A 163 -13.77 9.54 -12.27
C ALA A 163 -13.06 10.76 -11.65
N GLY A 164 -13.00 11.88 -12.37
CA GLY A 164 -12.33 13.11 -11.96
C GLY A 164 -13.33 14.19 -11.57
N HIS A 165 -13.54 15.16 -12.46
CA HIS A 165 -14.33 16.35 -12.17
C HIS A 165 -15.80 16.05 -11.82
N LEU A 166 -16.45 15.16 -12.58
CA LEU A 166 -17.84 14.79 -12.33
C LEU A 166 -17.99 14.07 -10.98
N ALA A 167 -17.11 13.12 -10.67
CA ALA A 167 -17.05 12.47 -9.36
C ALA A 167 -16.83 13.50 -8.23
N ALA A 168 -15.89 14.43 -8.40
CA ALA A 168 -15.62 15.48 -7.41
C ALA A 168 -16.83 16.39 -7.14
N LEU A 169 -17.60 16.75 -8.17
CA LEU A 169 -18.86 17.49 -8.00
C LEU A 169 -19.89 16.69 -7.20
N ASN A 170 -20.01 15.38 -7.46
CA ASN A 170 -20.91 14.50 -6.73
C ASN A 170 -20.48 14.30 -5.27
N VAL A 171 -19.17 14.20 -5.01
CA VAL A 171 -18.58 14.19 -3.66
C VAL A 171 -18.97 15.44 -2.89
N VAL A 172 -18.76 16.64 -3.46
CA VAL A 172 -19.14 17.90 -2.81
C VAL A 172 -20.64 17.92 -2.53
N LYS A 173 -21.46 17.55 -3.51
CA LYS A 173 -22.91 17.47 -3.34
C LYS A 173 -23.28 16.54 -2.17
N THR A 174 -22.63 15.39 -2.05
CA THR A 174 -22.86 14.44 -0.96
C THR A 174 -22.53 15.07 0.39
N PHE A 175 -21.37 15.71 0.52
CA PHE A 175 -21.00 16.39 1.77
C PHE A 175 -21.94 17.54 2.15
N GLU A 176 -22.30 18.40 1.19
CA GLU A 176 -23.13 19.59 1.46
C GLU A 176 -24.60 19.24 1.75
N THR A 177 -25.11 18.12 1.22
CA THR A 177 -26.53 17.73 1.37
C THR A 177 -26.77 16.67 2.44
N SER A 178 -25.72 16.01 2.92
CA SER A 178 -25.83 14.96 3.93
C SER A 178 -26.31 15.52 5.27
N LYS A 179 -27.23 14.79 5.90
CA LYS A 179 -27.68 14.99 7.28
C LYS A 179 -26.97 14.06 8.27
N ASN A 180 -26.08 13.20 7.80
CA ASN A 180 -25.34 12.26 8.64
C ASN A 180 -24.23 13.02 9.40
N PRO A 181 -24.25 13.06 10.74
CA PRO A 181 -23.26 13.78 11.53
C PRO A 181 -21.82 13.32 11.26
N LYS A 182 -21.59 12.03 10.96
CA LYS A 182 -20.25 11.52 10.62
C LYS A 182 -19.70 12.17 9.35
N ILE A 183 -20.54 12.27 8.32
CA ILE A 183 -20.18 12.88 7.03
C ILE A 183 -19.94 14.38 7.19
N GLN A 184 -20.79 15.06 7.96
CA GLN A 184 -20.63 16.50 8.25
C GLN A 184 -19.33 16.78 9.02
N ASN A 185 -19.04 15.98 10.05
CA ASN A 185 -17.81 16.12 10.82
C ASN A 185 -16.56 15.84 9.98
N ALA A 186 -16.60 14.83 9.09
CA ALA A 186 -15.52 14.56 8.16
C ALA A 186 -15.30 15.74 7.19
N TRP A 187 -16.37 16.36 6.69
CA TRP A 187 -16.26 17.54 5.82
C TRP A 187 -15.66 18.74 6.55
N GLN A 188 -16.08 18.98 7.79
CA GLN A 188 -15.51 20.05 8.61
C GLN A 188 -14.04 19.79 8.93
N LYS A 189 -13.67 18.54 9.25
CA LYS A 189 -12.26 18.15 9.45
C LYS A 189 -11.44 18.35 8.18
N PHE A 190 -12.00 18.04 7.02
CA PHE A 190 -11.36 18.29 5.73
C PHE A 190 -11.08 19.79 5.52
N GLU A 191 -12.08 20.66 5.73
CA GLU A 191 -11.92 22.11 5.60
C GLU A 191 -10.88 22.69 6.57
N ASN A 192 -10.98 22.34 7.86
CA ASN A 192 -10.01 22.78 8.88
C ASN A 192 -8.60 22.28 8.58
N GLY A 193 -8.48 21.03 8.11
CA GLY A 193 -7.21 20.41 7.75
C GLY A 193 -6.51 21.13 6.61
N LEU A 194 -7.24 21.55 5.58
CA LEU A 194 -6.70 22.39 4.50
C LEU A 194 -6.12 23.70 5.06
N GLU A 195 -6.85 24.38 5.94
CA GLU A 195 -6.41 25.64 6.53
C GLU A 195 -5.14 25.47 7.38
N ILE A 196 -5.11 24.45 8.25
CA ILE A 196 -3.95 24.12 9.10
C ILE A 196 -2.70 23.84 8.26
N ASN A 197 -2.89 23.19 7.11
CA ASN A 197 -1.81 22.88 6.16
C ASN A 197 -1.48 24.05 5.22
N GLY A 198 -2.00 25.25 5.47
CA GLY A 198 -1.69 26.46 4.73
C GLY A 198 -2.47 26.65 3.42
N ASN A 199 -3.41 25.76 3.10
CA ASN A 199 -4.31 25.90 1.97
C ASN A 199 -5.57 26.69 2.36
N ARG A 200 -5.61 27.98 2.01
CA ARG A 200 -6.75 28.87 2.30
C ARG A 200 -7.91 28.75 1.31
N THR A 201 -7.88 27.74 0.45
CA THR A 201 -8.95 27.49 -0.53
C THR A 201 -10.15 26.87 0.18
N LEU A 202 -11.36 27.35 -0.14
CA LEU A 202 -12.59 26.72 0.36
C LEU A 202 -12.62 25.23 0.01
N ALA A 203 -13.07 24.38 0.94
CA ALA A 203 -13.11 22.93 0.77
C ALA A 203 -13.76 22.48 -0.55
N ARG A 204 -14.90 23.08 -0.90
CA ARG A 204 -15.56 22.87 -2.20
C ARG A 204 -14.62 23.13 -3.38
N LYS A 205 -13.94 24.28 -3.37
CA LYS A 205 -13.06 24.70 -4.47
C LYS A 205 -11.84 23.78 -4.58
N GLU A 206 -11.26 23.36 -3.45
CA GLU A 206 -10.16 22.39 -3.45
C GLU A 206 -10.63 21.04 -4.00
N MET A 207 -11.78 20.53 -3.54
CA MET A 207 -12.34 19.25 -3.98
C MET A 207 -12.63 19.24 -5.47
N THR A 208 -13.23 20.31 -6.00
CA THR A 208 -13.52 20.46 -7.43
C THR A 208 -12.37 21.06 -8.22
N SER A 209 -11.16 21.15 -7.64
CA SER A 209 -9.97 21.53 -8.39
C SER A 209 -9.32 20.28 -8.97
N GLY A 210 -8.94 20.35 -10.24
CA GLY A 210 -8.08 19.35 -10.86
C GLY A 210 -6.63 19.43 -10.39
N LYS A 211 -6.37 20.06 -9.24
CA LYS A 211 -5.03 20.26 -8.71
C LYS A 211 -4.64 19.10 -7.81
N GLY A 212 -3.42 18.59 -7.97
CA GLY A 212 -2.88 17.52 -7.13
C GLY A 212 -3.20 16.12 -7.64
N ARG A 213 -2.18 15.26 -7.67
CA ARG A 213 -2.26 13.79 -7.72
C ARG A 213 -1.20 13.22 -6.78
N SER A 214 -1.40 11.97 -6.40
CA SER A 214 -0.46 11.18 -5.61
C SER A 214 -0.26 9.80 -6.25
N TYR A 215 0.93 9.22 -6.12
CA TYR A 215 1.15 7.80 -6.41
C TYR A 215 0.71 6.99 -5.19
N SER A 216 -0.50 6.43 -5.23
CA SER A 216 -1.18 5.86 -4.06
C SER A 216 -0.96 4.34 -3.88
N GLU A 217 0.16 3.82 -4.34
CA GLU A 217 0.54 2.40 -4.25
C GLU A 217 1.10 2.03 -2.87
N PHE A 218 1.54 3.01 -2.06
CA PHE A 218 2.00 2.75 -0.70
C PHE A 218 1.75 3.94 0.24
N TYR A 219 1.04 3.71 1.33
CA TYR A 219 0.86 4.68 2.42
C TYR A 219 0.41 4.01 3.72
N TYR A 220 0.58 4.71 4.83
CA TYR A 220 0.17 4.29 6.17
C TYR A 220 -0.72 5.34 6.82
N ILE A 221 -1.80 4.87 7.46
CA ILE A 221 -2.73 5.69 8.20
C ILE A 221 -2.75 5.23 9.67
N PRO A 222 -2.39 6.09 10.64
CA PRO A 222 -2.49 5.74 12.06
C PRO A 222 -3.95 5.57 12.46
N ASN A 223 -4.22 4.70 13.44
CA ASN A 223 -5.57 4.39 13.89
C ASN A 223 -6.34 5.63 14.40
N SER A 224 -5.62 6.64 14.91
CA SER A 224 -6.19 7.96 15.28
C SER A 224 -6.82 8.72 14.12
N GLU A 225 -6.37 8.48 12.89
CA GLU A 225 -6.87 9.11 11.66
C GLU A 225 -7.81 8.20 10.86
N MET A 226 -7.93 6.92 11.24
CA MET A 226 -8.66 5.94 10.44
C MET A 226 -10.16 6.18 10.33
N GLU A 227 -10.84 6.64 11.39
CA GLU A 227 -12.29 6.94 11.30
C GLU A 227 -12.55 8.08 10.31
N TYR A 228 -11.67 9.09 10.32
CA TYR A 228 -11.72 10.20 9.38
C TYR A 228 -11.46 9.74 7.94
N TYR A 229 -10.35 9.01 7.74
CA TYR A 229 -10.00 8.41 6.46
C TYR A 229 -11.15 7.55 5.92
N ALA A 230 -11.65 6.60 6.71
CA ALA A 230 -12.70 5.68 6.29
C ALA A 230 -14.00 6.40 5.89
N THR A 231 -14.40 7.42 6.65
CA THR A 231 -15.59 8.22 6.33
C THR A 231 -15.41 8.99 5.02
N LEU A 232 -14.26 9.65 4.85
CA LEU A 232 -13.96 10.44 3.66
C LEU A 232 -13.86 9.54 2.41
N MET A 233 -13.12 8.44 2.51
CA MET A 233 -12.91 7.48 1.44
C MET A 233 -14.19 6.71 1.06
N ARG A 234 -15.08 6.43 2.01
CA ARG A 234 -16.41 5.87 1.69
C ARG A 234 -17.20 6.81 0.77
N VAL A 235 -17.24 8.11 1.09
CA VAL A 235 -17.93 9.11 0.24
C VAL A 235 -17.26 9.21 -1.12
N PHE A 236 -15.93 9.21 -1.19
CA PHE A 236 -15.19 9.24 -2.46
C PHE A 236 -15.49 8.01 -3.32
N PHE A 237 -15.50 6.83 -2.70
CA PHE A 237 -15.80 5.55 -3.37
C PHE A 237 -17.22 5.53 -3.93
N GLU A 238 -18.23 5.87 -3.12
CA GLU A 238 -19.64 5.90 -3.53
C GLU A 238 -19.91 6.86 -4.69
N ASN A 239 -19.07 7.89 -4.84
CA ASN A 239 -19.15 8.88 -5.91
C ASN A 239 -18.15 8.62 -7.05
N GLY A 240 -17.39 7.52 -7.00
CA GLY A 240 -16.51 7.06 -8.08
C GLY A 240 -15.25 7.89 -8.28
N LEU A 241 -14.75 8.59 -7.25
CA LEU A 241 -13.56 9.42 -7.34
C LEU A 241 -12.30 8.55 -7.49
N TYR A 242 -11.46 8.89 -8.47
CA TYR A 242 -10.24 8.15 -8.77
C TYR A 242 -9.22 8.19 -7.62
N LEU A 243 -8.62 7.03 -7.32
CA LEU A 243 -7.63 6.78 -6.27
C LEU A 243 -6.63 7.91 -6.07
N GLU A 244 -5.90 8.29 -7.11
CA GLU A 244 -4.80 9.23 -6.96
C GLU A 244 -5.27 10.65 -6.59
N ILE A 245 -6.51 10.99 -6.97
CA ILE A 245 -7.18 12.24 -6.59
C ILE A 245 -7.74 12.11 -5.18
N ALA A 246 -8.43 11.01 -4.89
CA ALA A 246 -9.00 10.72 -3.57
C ALA A 246 -7.94 10.81 -2.45
N VAL A 247 -6.81 10.11 -2.65
CA VAL A 247 -5.70 10.11 -1.68
C VAL A 247 -5.01 11.47 -1.62
N ASP A 248 -4.81 12.16 -2.76
CA ASP A 248 -4.30 13.55 -2.78
C ASP A 248 -5.15 14.49 -1.91
N LYS A 249 -6.48 14.43 -2.05
CA LYS A 249 -7.36 15.28 -1.26
C LYS A 249 -7.24 14.96 0.22
N PHE A 250 -7.22 13.67 0.59
CA PHE A 250 -7.02 13.28 1.98
C PHE A 250 -5.68 13.78 2.55
N ILE A 251 -4.55 13.55 1.87
CA ILE A 251 -3.24 13.96 2.40
C ILE A 251 -3.11 15.48 2.53
N LYS A 252 -3.77 16.27 1.67
CA LYS A 252 -3.82 17.74 1.80
C LYS A 252 -4.57 18.20 3.05
N SER A 253 -5.47 17.37 3.59
CA SER A 253 -6.31 17.68 4.74
C SER A 253 -5.79 17.16 6.08
N VAL A 254 -4.63 16.50 6.10
CA VAL A 254 -4.02 15.95 7.32
C VAL A 254 -2.54 16.30 7.38
N LYS A 255 -1.97 16.26 8.59
CA LYS A 255 -0.51 16.26 8.71
C LYS A 255 0.00 14.93 8.16
N TYR A 256 0.97 14.96 7.25
CA TYR A 256 1.60 13.76 6.72
C TYR A 256 3.12 13.90 6.58
N GLU A 257 3.81 12.77 6.61
CA GLU A 257 5.21 12.62 6.24
C GLU A 257 5.36 11.93 4.89
N LYS A 258 6.50 12.16 4.24
CA LYS A 258 6.84 11.55 2.94
C LYS A 258 8.30 11.17 2.84
N PHE A 259 8.61 10.26 1.92
CA PHE A 259 9.98 9.93 1.59
C PHE A 259 10.67 11.10 0.89
N HIS A 260 11.95 11.32 1.21
CA HIS A 260 12.70 12.45 0.69
C HIS A 260 13.16 12.29 -0.76
N ILE A 261 13.20 11.06 -1.29
CA ILE A 261 13.63 10.77 -2.68
C ILE A 261 12.56 9.92 -3.40
N PRO A 262 11.37 10.47 -3.69
CA PRO A 262 10.25 9.72 -4.22
C PRO A 262 10.45 9.24 -5.67
N GLU A 263 11.24 9.94 -6.49
CA GLU A 263 11.39 9.66 -7.93
C GLU A 263 12.08 8.32 -8.20
N ILE A 264 12.90 7.83 -7.26
CA ILE A 264 13.56 6.53 -7.38
C ILE A 264 12.67 5.37 -6.93
N SER A 265 11.58 5.67 -6.22
CA SER A 265 10.65 4.67 -5.69
C SER A 265 9.59 4.27 -6.74
N TYR A 266 9.41 5.09 -7.78
CA TYR A 266 8.43 4.87 -8.84
C TYR A 266 9.10 4.94 -10.21
N ILE A 267 9.23 3.79 -10.86
CA ILE A 267 9.79 3.70 -12.21
C ILE A 267 8.72 3.34 -13.23
N TRP A 268 8.84 3.87 -14.44
CA TRP A 268 7.83 3.75 -15.49
C TRP A 268 8.47 3.29 -16.80
N ASP A 269 7.63 2.90 -17.76
CA ASP A 269 8.03 2.57 -19.13
C ASP A 269 9.21 1.58 -19.20
N ASP A 270 10.25 1.87 -20.00
CA ASP A 270 11.40 0.98 -20.19
C ASP A 270 12.19 0.74 -18.90
N ASP A 271 12.18 1.70 -17.96
CA ASP A 271 12.85 1.52 -16.67
C ASP A 271 12.16 0.43 -15.83
N SER A 272 10.85 0.21 -16.02
CA SER A 272 10.12 -0.88 -15.34
C SER A 272 10.64 -2.28 -15.69
N GLN A 273 11.42 -2.44 -16.76
CA GLN A 273 12.07 -3.72 -17.10
C GLN A 273 13.42 -3.92 -16.40
N LYS A 274 13.92 -2.88 -15.72
CA LYS A 274 15.21 -2.84 -15.00
C LYS A 274 14.99 -2.61 -13.50
N TRP A 275 13.85 -3.05 -12.99
CA TRP A 275 13.46 -2.86 -11.59
C TRP A 275 14.51 -3.41 -10.62
N ASP A 276 15.25 -4.47 -10.98
CA ASP A 276 16.28 -5.07 -10.13
C ASP A 276 17.55 -4.21 -10.02
N GLU A 277 17.85 -3.40 -11.04
CA GLU A 277 18.98 -2.46 -11.05
C GLU A 277 18.67 -1.17 -10.28
N LYS A 278 17.38 -0.81 -10.22
CA LYS A 278 16.90 0.42 -9.59
C LYS A 278 16.51 0.22 -8.13
N TYR A 279 16.05 -0.98 -7.76
CA TYR A 279 15.69 -1.30 -6.39
C TYR A 279 16.88 -1.08 -5.44
N SER A 280 16.61 -0.44 -4.30
CA SER A 280 17.59 -0.23 -3.24
C SER A 280 16.98 -0.51 -1.88
N LYS A 281 17.78 -1.12 -1.00
CA LYS A 281 17.43 -1.31 0.40
C LYS A 281 17.17 -0.03 1.19
N THR A 282 17.62 1.11 0.70
CA THR A 282 17.47 2.42 1.37
C THR A 282 16.11 3.09 1.09
N MET A 283 15.33 2.54 0.17
CA MET A 283 14.00 3.06 -0.17
C MET A 283 12.97 2.54 0.84
N VAL A 284 11.96 3.33 1.21
CA VAL A 284 10.83 2.85 2.03
C VAL A 284 9.95 1.90 1.22
N GLY A 285 9.52 2.34 0.04
CA GLY A 285 8.75 1.51 -0.90
C GLY A 285 9.33 1.57 -2.30
N PHE A 286 8.99 0.60 -3.14
CA PHE A 286 9.44 0.56 -4.53
C PHE A 286 8.38 -0.08 -5.44
N HIS A 287 8.12 0.55 -6.58
CA HIS A 287 7.13 0.13 -7.56
C HIS A 287 7.62 0.44 -8.99
N PRO A 288 7.34 -0.42 -9.99
CA PRO A 288 6.63 -1.71 -9.89
C PRO A 288 7.58 -2.91 -9.82
N VAL A 289 7.10 -3.99 -9.18
CA VAL A 289 7.69 -5.34 -9.18
C VAL A 289 6.55 -6.37 -9.36
N LYS A 290 6.27 -6.73 -10.62
CA LYS A 290 5.10 -7.55 -10.96
C LYS A 290 5.35 -9.03 -10.72
N LEU A 291 4.66 -9.60 -9.73
CA LEU A 291 4.84 -11.00 -9.33
C LEU A 291 4.54 -12.01 -10.46
N SER A 292 3.63 -11.70 -11.38
CA SER A 292 3.35 -12.54 -12.56
C SER A 292 4.58 -12.79 -13.43
N GLN A 293 5.59 -11.90 -13.41
CA GLN A 293 6.85 -12.10 -14.13
C GLN A 293 7.70 -13.25 -13.57
N PHE A 294 7.38 -13.74 -12.37
CA PHE A 294 8.15 -14.76 -11.66
C PHE A 294 7.45 -16.13 -11.65
N GLN A 295 6.26 -16.23 -12.28
CA GLN A 295 5.47 -17.46 -12.31
C GLN A 295 6.22 -18.63 -12.93
N ASN A 296 7.02 -18.39 -13.97
CA ASN A 296 7.86 -19.41 -14.57
C ASN A 296 9.34 -19.21 -14.17
N PRO A 297 10.13 -20.30 -14.04
CA PRO A 297 11.58 -20.19 -13.87
C PRO A 297 12.19 -19.41 -15.05
N GLY A 298 13.05 -18.44 -14.76
CA GLY A 298 13.67 -17.62 -15.80
C GLY A 298 14.43 -16.42 -15.26
N GLN A 299 14.84 -15.53 -16.17
CA GLN A 299 15.66 -14.37 -15.85
C GLN A 299 15.01 -13.43 -14.83
N ASN A 300 13.70 -13.16 -14.93
CA ASN A 300 13.01 -12.27 -14.00
C ASN A 300 12.94 -12.87 -12.59
N ARG A 301 12.63 -14.16 -12.46
CA ARG A 301 12.66 -14.85 -11.16
C ARG A 301 14.08 -14.87 -10.57
N MET A 302 15.10 -15.17 -11.38
CA MET A 302 16.50 -15.11 -10.96
C MET A 302 16.89 -13.72 -10.43
N ARG A 303 16.52 -12.67 -11.15
CA ARG A 303 16.76 -11.27 -10.74
C ARG A 303 16.05 -10.96 -9.43
N TYR A 304 14.85 -11.49 -9.21
CA TYR A 304 14.06 -11.25 -8.00
C TYR A 304 14.70 -11.91 -6.78
N CYS A 305 15.13 -13.16 -6.94
CA CYS A 305 15.90 -13.86 -5.93
C CYS A 305 17.20 -13.11 -5.57
N ARG A 306 17.97 -12.66 -6.57
CA ARG A 306 19.26 -11.98 -6.38
C ARG A 306 19.16 -10.56 -5.83
N SER A 307 18.07 -9.85 -6.08
CA SER A 307 17.90 -8.46 -5.63
C SER A 307 17.05 -8.40 -4.36
N ILE A 308 15.73 -8.53 -4.50
CA ILE A 308 14.78 -8.31 -3.41
C ILE A 308 14.89 -9.37 -2.33
N LEU A 309 14.84 -10.67 -2.68
CA LEU A 309 14.87 -11.72 -1.66
C LEU A 309 16.23 -11.82 -0.97
N GLN A 310 17.34 -11.66 -1.72
CA GLN A 310 18.67 -11.60 -1.10
C GLN A 310 18.82 -10.39 -0.19
N THR A 311 18.35 -9.21 -0.60
CA THR A 311 18.37 -8.01 0.26
C THR A 311 17.57 -8.22 1.53
N TRP A 312 16.38 -8.82 1.40
CA TRP A 312 15.54 -9.17 2.54
C TRP A 312 16.27 -10.12 3.48
N ALA A 313 16.89 -11.17 2.93
CA ALA A 313 17.65 -12.13 3.71
C ALA A 313 18.86 -11.51 4.41
N ASP A 314 19.62 -10.67 3.70
CA ASP A 314 20.79 -9.99 4.25
C ASP A 314 20.42 -9.05 5.40
N ILE A 315 19.35 -8.29 5.28
CA ILE A 315 18.99 -7.29 6.29
C ILE A 315 18.26 -7.94 7.44
N MET A 316 17.26 -8.76 7.13
CA MET A 316 16.41 -9.33 8.15
C MET A 316 17.13 -10.46 8.87
N PHE A 317 18.02 -11.22 8.22
CA PHE A 317 18.53 -12.50 8.77
C PHE A 317 20.04 -12.54 8.99
N SER A 318 20.82 -11.49 8.67
CA SER A 318 22.23 -11.43 9.08
C SER A 318 22.39 -10.97 10.54
N GLU A 319 23.39 -11.52 11.23
CA GLU A 319 23.64 -11.25 12.66
C GLU A 319 24.12 -9.81 12.97
N SER A 320 24.37 -8.98 11.95
CA SER A 320 24.84 -7.59 12.09
C SER A 320 23.75 -6.56 11.75
N GLN A 321 22.67 -6.51 12.52
CA GLN A 321 21.66 -5.47 12.35
C GLN A 321 22.08 -4.16 13.01
N ASN A 322 22.78 -3.30 12.25
CA ASN A 322 22.67 -1.85 12.45
C ASN A 322 21.57 -1.37 11.50
N PHE A 323 20.34 -1.24 12.00
CA PHE A 323 19.30 -0.51 11.26
C PHE A 323 19.87 0.87 10.93
N LEU A 324 19.86 1.21 9.64
CA LEU A 324 20.49 2.43 9.14
C LEU A 324 19.78 3.63 9.77
N THR A 325 20.43 4.26 10.75
CA THR A 325 20.12 5.61 11.20
C THR A 325 20.60 6.56 10.12
N PHE A 326 19.67 7.04 9.27
CA PHE A 326 19.89 8.22 8.44
C PHE A 326 19.11 9.40 8.98
#